data_AF-A0A2V9RAW1-F1
#
_entry.id   AF-A0A2V9RAW1-F1
#
_cell.length_a   1.000
_cell.length_b   1.000
_cell.length_c   1.000
_cell.angle_alpha   90.00
_cell.angle_beta   90.00
_cell.angle_gamma   90.00
#
_symmetry.space_group_name_H-M   'P 1'
#
loop_
_entity.id
_entity.type
_entity.pdbx_description
1 polymer ?
#
loop_
_entity_poly.entity_id
_entity_poly.type
_entity_poly.pdbx_seq_one_letter_code
_entity_poly.pdbx_strand_id
1 'polypeptide(L)'
;MQEVSCKYDLLLKGGHVIDPSQGINEIMDVGIKGGRIADLHPELDANESTEVTNISGKFVCPGLVDLHGHWYEGNLYGIDPHICLNHGVTNVVDAGTSGFINFSEFRKHTIDRAQIRILAFLHISCLGLHAPFAEELRDIRYARPKETAVVIDKNRDIAVGVKIRQGSMTGNYGIEALDKALEAANQVNLPLMVHISKGANVPAIMKRMRPGDIITHCFQGRGDGIINQSTGLVLPQIIAGRKEGIVFDVGHGCGSFSWEITR
;
A
#
# COMPACT_ATOMS: atom_id res chain seq x y z
N MET A 1 -13.98 -29.24 34.91
CA MET A 1 -12.70 -28.56 35.21
C MET A 1 -12.94 -27.09 34.97
N GLN A 2 -12.76 -26.24 35.98
CA GLN A 2 -12.80 -24.79 35.78
C GLN A 2 -11.52 -24.41 35.03
N GLU A 3 -11.64 -23.87 33.82
CA GLU A 3 -10.51 -23.19 33.19
C GLU A 3 -10.13 -22.01 34.09
N VAL A 4 -8.91 -22.06 34.62
CA VAL A 4 -8.30 -20.88 35.25
C VAL A 4 -8.05 -19.90 34.11
N SER A 5 -8.94 -18.92 33.95
CA SER A 5 -8.79 -17.90 32.94
C SER A 5 -7.71 -16.93 33.40
N CYS A 6 -6.49 -17.11 32.91
CA CYS A 6 -5.43 -16.12 33.07
C CYS A 6 -5.83 -14.80 32.39
N LYS A 7 -5.39 -13.67 32.94
CA LYS A 7 -5.64 -12.34 32.39
C LYS A 7 -5.11 -12.22 30.96
N TYR A 8 -3.98 -12.86 30.68
CA TYR A 8 -3.36 -12.92 29.35
C TYR A 8 -3.24 -14.37 28.86
N ASP A 9 -3.33 -14.52 27.53
CA ASP A 9 -2.98 -15.77 26.86
C ASP A 9 -1.46 -15.82 26.61
N LEU A 10 -0.87 -14.67 26.24
CA LEU A 10 0.56 -14.51 25.99
C LEU A 10 1.05 -13.20 26.63
N LEU A 11 2.20 -13.26 27.29
CA LEU A 11 2.90 -12.11 27.85
C LEU A 11 4.32 -12.03 27.27
N LEU A 12 4.62 -10.94 26.58
CA LEU A 12 5.97 -10.64 26.09
C LEU A 12 6.68 -9.73 27.10
N LYS A 13 7.80 -10.19 27.67
CA LYS A 13 8.53 -9.47 28.73
C LYS A 13 9.75 -8.71 28.20
N GLY A 14 9.90 -7.46 28.61
CA GLY A 14 11.11 -6.63 28.45
C GLY A 14 11.43 -6.19 27.02
N GLY A 15 10.42 -6.05 26.16
CA GLY A 15 10.62 -5.63 24.77
C GLY A 15 10.82 -4.12 24.66
N HIS A 16 11.61 -3.67 23.67
CA HIS A 16 11.67 -2.25 23.31
C HIS A 16 10.47 -1.93 22.42
N VAL A 17 9.39 -1.44 23.03
CA VAL A 17 8.13 -1.11 22.36
C VAL A 17 8.27 0.25 21.69
N ILE A 18 7.99 0.28 20.38
CA ILE A 18 7.92 1.49 19.55
C ILE A 18 6.51 1.59 18.98
N ASP A 19 5.71 2.51 19.50
CA ASP A 19 4.37 2.83 18.98
C ASP A 19 4.22 4.35 18.78
N PRO A 20 4.44 4.85 17.56
CA PRO A 20 4.30 6.27 17.25
C PRO A 20 2.89 6.83 17.48
N SER A 21 1.84 5.99 17.39
CA SER A 21 0.45 6.44 17.59
C SER A 21 0.17 6.83 19.04
N GLN A 22 0.93 6.27 19.97
CA GLN A 22 0.88 6.54 21.40
C GLN A 22 2.11 7.30 21.91
N GLY A 23 3.09 7.58 21.05
CA GLY A 23 4.36 8.22 21.41
C GLY A 23 5.30 7.33 22.26
N ILE A 24 5.12 6.01 22.22
CA ILE A 24 5.89 5.06 23.04
C ILE A 24 7.21 4.73 22.33
N ASN A 25 8.32 4.78 23.09
CA ASN A 25 9.65 4.35 22.67
C ASN A 25 10.47 3.92 23.91
N GLU A 26 10.03 2.85 24.56
CA GLU A 26 10.51 2.46 25.91
C GLU A 26 10.60 0.93 26.06
N ILE A 27 11.28 0.47 27.11
CA ILE A 27 11.26 -0.95 27.49
C ILE A 27 9.99 -1.24 28.28
N MET A 28 9.16 -2.16 27.78
CA MET A 28 7.88 -2.51 28.38
C MET A 28 7.53 -3.99 28.16
N ASP A 29 6.56 -4.47 28.91
CA ASP A 29 5.89 -5.73 28.69
C ASP A 29 4.60 -5.55 27.87
N VAL A 30 4.25 -6.56 27.08
CA VAL A 30 3.05 -6.58 26.23
C VAL A 30 2.18 -7.78 26.59
N GLY A 31 1.02 -7.51 27.20
CA GLY A 31 0.02 -8.53 27.51
C GLY A 31 -0.97 -8.69 26.36
N ILE A 32 -1.22 -9.93 25.95
CA ILE A 32 -2.11 -10.28 24.83
C ILE A 32 -3.22 -11.20 25.32
N LYS A 33 -4.47 -10.88 25.00
CA LYS A 33 -5.67 -11.69 25.32
C LYS A 33 -6.60 -11.75 24.11
N GLY A 34 -7.01 -12.96 23.72
CA GLY A 34 -7.93 -13.17 22.60
C GLY A 34 -7.44 -12.56 21.28
N GLY A 35 -6.12 -12.61 21.03
CA GLY A 35 -5.51 -12.04 19.83
C GLY A 35 -5.46 -10.51 19.79
N ARG A 36 -5.70 -9.81 20.91
CA ARG A 36 -5.60 -8.35 21.01
C ARG A 36 -4.58 -7.98 22.09
N ILE A 37 -3.93 -6.84 21.90
CA ILE A 37 -3.12 -6.21 22.95
C ILE A 37 -4.08 -5.80 24.07
N ALA A 38 -3.91 -6.39 25.24
CA ALA A 38 -4.73 -6.14 26.43
C ALA A 38 -4.12 -5.05 27.31
N ASP A 39 -2.80 -5.10 27.50
CA ASP A 39 -2.06 -4.17 28.36
C ASP A 39 -0.64 -3.91 27.82
N LEU A 40 -0.15 -2.68 28.04
CA LEU A 40 1.24 -2.25 27.85
C LEU A 40 1.71 -1.60 29.15
N HIS A 41 2.72 -2.15 29.81
CA HIS A 41 3.22 -1.61 31.08
C HIS A 41 4.71 -1.93 31.28
N PRO A 42 5.49 -1.11 32.02
CA PRO A 42 6.90 -1.42 32.29
C PRO A 42 7.13 -2.79 32.94
N GLU A 43 6.18 -3.24 33.75
CA GLU A 43 6.22 -4.56 34.39
C GLU A 43 4.80 -5.13 34.54
N LEU A 44 4.55 -6.31 33.98
CA LEU A 44 3.34 -7.11 34.13
C LEU A 44 3.66 -8.41 34.89
N ASP A 45 2.72 -8.89 35.71
CA ASP A 45 2.86 -10.12 36.48
C ASP A 45 2.80 -11.35 35.57
N ALA A 46 3.88 -12.14 35.59
CA ALA A 46 3.99 -13.38 34.82
C ALA A 46 2.98 -14.45 35.26
N ASN A 47 2.49 -14.40 36.51
CA ASN A 47 1.49 -15.34 37.02
C ASN A 47 0.08 -15.09 36.46
N GLU A 48 -0.15 -13.93 35.84
CA GLU A 48 -1.42 -13.58 35.19
C GLU A 48 -1.49 -14.03 33.72
N SER A 49 -0.48 -14.73 33.20
CA SER A 49 -0.42 -15.19 31.81
C SER A 49 -0.39 -16.71 31.68
N THR A 50 -0.94 -17.22 30.57
CA THR A 50 -0.84 -18.65 30.23
C THR A 50 0.54 -18.98 29.64
N GLU A 51 1.07 -18.09 28.80
CA GLU A 51 2.40 -18.20 28.20
C GLU A 51 3.20 -16.93 28.48
N VAL A 52 4.50 -17.08 28.76
CA VAL A 52 5.41 -15.95 28.98
C VAL A 52 6.66 -16.12 28.12
N THR A 53 7.00 -15.11 27.34
CA THR A 53 8.19 -15.08 26.50
C THR A 53 9.05 -13.87 26.83
N ASN A 54 10.33 -14.08 27.16
CA ASN A 54 11.29 -12.98 27.32
C ASN A 54 11.81 -12.55 25.95
N ILE A 55 11.62 -11.27 25.62
CA ILE A 55 12.03 -10.64 24.36
C ILE A 55 13.02 -9.48 24.58
N SER A 56 13.76 -9.51 25.70
CA SER A 56 14.78 -8.51 26.03
C SER A 56 15.76 -8.29 24.87
N GLY A 57 16.05 -7.02 24.59
CA GLY A 57 16.93 -6.62 23.49
C GLY A 57 16.33 -6.77 22.09
N LYS A 58 15.01 -7.03 21.99
CA LYS A 58 14.26 -7.02 20.72
C LYS A 58 13.35 -5.80 20.64
N PHE A 59 13.09 -5.35 19.42
CA PHE A 59 12.07 -4.35 19.15
C PHE A 59 10.69 -5.00 19.02
N VAL A 60 9.69 -4.32 19.55
CA VAL A 60 8.27 -4.61 19.31
C VAL A 60 7.65 -3.38 18.68
N CYS A 61 7.02 -3.54 17.53
CA CYS A 61 6.34 -2.45 16.83
C CYS A 61 5.00 -2.94 16.30
N PRO A 62 4.07 -2.03 15.94
CA PRO A 62 2.92 -2.39 15.13
C PRO A 62 3.38 -3.16 13.89
N GLY A 63 2.64 -4.22 13.55
CA GLY A 63 2.97 -5.04 12.39
C GLY A 63 3.09 -4.18 11.14
N LEU A 64 4.12 -4.44 10.33
CA LEU A 64 4.48 -3.55 9.22
C LEU A 64 3.39 -3.57 8.13
N VAL A 65 3.25 -2.44 7.45
CA VAL A 65 2.34 -2.24 6.32
C VAL A 65 3.16 -2.00 5.06
N ASP A 66 3.04 -2.90 4.08
CA ASP A 66 3.59 -2.67 2.74
C ASP A 66 2.51 -2.03 1.85
N LEU A 67 2.69 -0.74 1.53
CA LEU A 67 1.74 0.05 0.76
C LEU A 67 1.70 -0.34 -0.73
N HIS A 68 2.70 -1.08 -1.24
CA HIS A 68 2.81 -1.30 -2.67
C HIS A 68 3.40 -2.66 -3.02
N GLY A 69 2.51 -3.61 -3.29
CA GLY A 69 2.87 -4.86 -3.96
C GLY A 69 1.80 -5.34 -4.93
N HIS A 70 2.05 -6.51 -5.51
CA HIS A 70 1.14 -7.19 -6.42
C HIS A 70 0.84 -8.58 -5.83
N TRP A 71 -0.36 -8.75 -5.27
CA TRP A 71 -0.68 -9.88 -4.41
C TRP A 71 -1.71 -10.83 -5.02
N TYR A 72 -2.08 -10.61 -6.28
CA TYR A 72 -3.06 -11.43 -6.98
C TYR A 72 -2.35 -12.50 -7.83
N GLU A 73 -2.09 -13.68 -7.26
CA GLU A 73 -1.31 -14.78 -7.88
C GLU A 73 -1.86 -15.27 -9.24
N GLY A 74 -3.13 -15.01 -9.57
CA GLY A 74 -3.68 -15.24 -10.91
C GLY A 74 -3.10 -14.32 -11.99
N ASN A 75 -2.28 -13.35 -11.61
CA ASN A 75 -1.64 -12.36 -12.47
C ASN A 75 -0.12 -12.61 -12.62
N LEU A 76 0.46 -12.21 -13.75
CA LEU A 76 1.91 -12.33 -14.00
C LEU A 76 2.80 -11.70 -12.92
N TYR A 77 2.38 -10.57 -12.34
CA TYR A 77 3.14 -9.88 -11.30
C TYR A 77 2.77 -10.33 -9.88
N GLY A 78 1.72 -11.13 -9.74
CA GLY A 78 1.20 -11.55 -8.45
C GLY A 78 2.10 -12.57 -7.78
N ILE A 79 2.27 -12.43 -6.47
CA ILE A 79 2.96 -13.40 -5.61
C ILE A 79 2.10 -13.72 -4.38
N ASP A 80 2.37 -14.86 -3.75
CA ASP A 80 1.73 -15.25 -2.49
C ASP A 80 2.04 -14.22 -1.40
N PRO A 81 1.02 -13.53 -0.84
CA PRO A 81 1.22 -12.51 0.18
C PRO A 81 1.71 -13.07 1.52
N HIS A 82 1.61 -14.38 1.78
CA HIS A 82 2.11 -14.97 3.03
C HIS A 82 3.63 -14.88 3.18
N ILE A 83 4.37 -14.69 2.08
CA ILE A 83 5.81 -14.45 2.13
C ILE A 83 6.16 -13.26 3.05
N CYS A 84 5.29 -12.26 3.12
CA CYS A 84 5.43 -11.05 3.93
C CYS A 84 5.48 -11.32 5.44
N LEU A 85 4.83 -12.38 5.93
CA LEU A 85 4.82 -12.71 7.36
C LEU A 85 6.22 -13.09 7.87
N ASN A 86 7.08 -13.66 7.00
CA ASN A 86 8.49 -13.93 7.32
C ASN A 86 9.34 -12.65 7.44
N HIS A 87 8.79 -11.50 7.04
CA HIS A 87 9.44 -10.19 7.03
C HIS A 87 8.79 -9.20 8.00
N GLY A 88 7.91 -9.66 8.90
CA GLY A 88 7.22 -8.81 9.87
C GLY A 88 6.13 -7.91 9.26
N VAL A 89 5.79 -8.12 8.00
CA VAL A 89 4.71 -7.41 7.31
C VAL A 89 3.41 -8.18 7.52
N THR A 90 2.45 -7.51 8.15
CA THR A 90 1.16 -8.10 8.57
C THR A 90 -0.02 -7.53 7.78
N ASN A 91 0.21 -6.43 7.06
CA ASN A 91 -0.75 -5.80 6.18
C ASN A 91 -0.05 -5.48 4.86
N VAL A 92 -0.70 -5.79 3.76
CA VAL A 92 -0.22 -5.46 2.42
C VAL A 92 -1.31 -4.76 1.64
N VAL A 93 -0.90 -3.91 0.70
CA VAL A 93 -1.82 -3.20 -0.19
C VAL A 93 -1.49 -3.58 -1.64
N ASP A 94 -2.45 -4.18 -2.33
CA ASP A 94 -2.36 -4.48 -3.75
C ASP A 94 -2.46 -3.19 -4.55
N ALA A 95 -1.43 -2.91 -5.35
CA ALA A 95 -1.29 -1.67 -6.10
C ALA A 95 -1.94 -1.78 -7.49
N GLY A 96 -3.21 -2.19 -7.54
CA GLY A 96 -4.01 -2.24 -8.78
C GLY A 96 -3.62 -3.37 -9.72
N THR A 97 -3.35 -4.56 -9.18
CA THR A 97 -3.16 -5.76 -10.00
C THR A 97 -4.44 -6.16 -10.72
N SER A 98 -5.59 -5.90 -10.09
CA SER A 98 -6.92 -6.14 -10.64
C SER A 98 -7.63 -4.85 -11.04
N GLY A 99 -8.50 -4.97 -12.04
CA GLY A 99 -9.50 -3.98 -12.42
C GLY A 99 -10.90 -4.45 -12.05
N PHE A 100 -11.93 -3.71 -12.48
CA PHE A 100 -13.30 -4.04 -12.08
C PHE A 100 -13.82 -5.41 -12.57
N ILE A 101 -13.26 -5.96 -13.67
CA ILE A 101 -13.72 -7.24 -14.24
C ILE A 101 -13.26 -8.44 -13.39
N ASN A 102 -12.07 -8.36 -12.79
CA ASN A 102 -11.44 -9.48 -12.10
C ASN A 102 -11.26 -9.28 -10.60
N PHE A 103 -11.60 -8.10 -10.04
CA PHE A 103 -11.50 -7.86 -8.60
C PHE A 103 -12.28 -8.88 -7.75
N SER A 104 -13.45 -9.32 -8.20
CA SER A 104 -14.24 -10.31 -7.45
C SER A 104 -13.56 -11.68 -7.38
N GLU A 105 -12.76 -12.02 -8.38
CA GLU A 105 -12.00 -13.27 -8.39
C GLU A 105 -10.83 -13.12 -7.41
N PHE A 106 -10.05 -12.04 -7.53
CA PHE A 106 -8.96 -11.72 -6.59
C PHE A 106 -9.42 -11.75 -5.14
N ARG A 107 -10.58 -11.14 -4.85
CA ARG A 107 -11.15 -11.12 -3.52
C ARG A 107 -11.44 -12.54 -2.99
N LYS A 108 -12.19 -13.34 -3.76
CA LYS A 108 -12.64 -14.68 -3.33
C LYS A 108 -11.50 -15.68 -3.21
N HIS A 109 -10.51 -15.60 -4.09
CA HIS A 109 -9.47 -16.61 -4.20
C HIS A 109 -8.22 -16.26 -3.40
N THR A 110 -7.95 -14.96 -3.18
CA THR A 110 -6.76 -14.51 -2.45
C THR A 110 -7.11 -13.73 -1.19
N ILE A 111 -7.82 -12.60 -1.29
CA ILE A 111 -8.01 -11.68 -0.14
C ILE A 111 -8.75 -12.35 1.02
N ASP A 112 -9.93 -12.92 0.76
CA ASP A 112 -10.80 -13.49 1.81
C ASP A 112 -10.22 -14.78 2.42
N ARG A 113 -9.14 -15.33 1.84
CA ARG A 113 -8.51 -16.59 2.25
C ARG A 113 -7.15 -16.38 2.92
N ALA A 114 -6.58 -15.18 2.82
CA ALA A 114 -5.27 -14.88 3.34
C ALA A 114 -5.30 -14.73 4.88
N GLN A 115 -4.25 -15.23 5.54
CA GLN A 115 -4.04 -14.95 6.96
C GLN A 115 -3.52 -13.52 7.20
N ILE A 116 -2.80 -13.00 6.20
CA ILE A 116 -2.32 -11.62 6.17
C ILE A 116 -3.45 -10.69 5.72
N ARG A 117 -3.52 -9.47 6.27
CA ARG A 117 -4.53 -8.49 5.83
C ARG A 117 -4.14 -7.93 4.47
N ILE A 118 -5.03 -8.04 3.49
CA ILE A 118 -4.84 -7.48 2.16
C ILE A 118 -5.86 -6.37 1.92
N LEU A 119 -5.37 -5.17 1.64
CA LEU A 119 -6.14 -4.06 1.10
C LEU A 119 -5.82 -3.91 -0.39
N ALA A 120 -6.62 -3.17 -1.15
CA ALA A 120 -6.37 -3.02 -2.58
C ALA A 120 -6.76 -1.65 -3.12
N PHE A 121 -5.89 -1.10 -3.97
CA PHE A 121 -6.31 -0.13 -4.97
C PHE A 121 -6.87 -0.88 -6.18
N LEU A 122 -7.97 -0.40 -6.77
CA LEU A 122 -8.47 -0.93 -8.05
C LEU A 122 -7.89 -0.16 -9.22
N HIS A 123 -7.37 -0.86 -10.21
CA HIS A 123 -6.88 -0.24 -11.43
C HIS A 123 -8.02 0.38 -12.23
N ILE A 124 -7.78 1.55 -12.84
CA ILE A 124 -8.77 2.21 -13.72
C ILE A 124 -9.04 1.41 -15.00
N SER A 125 -8.03 0.66 -15.47
CA SER A 125 -8.19 -0.31 -16.57
C SER A 125 -9.03 -1.50 -16.11
N CYS A 126 -10.01 -1.89 -16.92
CA CYS A 126 -10.92 -2.99 -16.65
C CYS A 126 -10.22 -4.33 -16.37
N LEU A 127 -9.05 -4.55 -16.98
CA LEU A 127 -8.25 -5.78 -16.87
C LEU A 127 -7.29 -5.77 -15.68
N GLY A 128 -7.05 -4.63 -15.04
CA GLY A 128 -5.88 -4.45 -14.18
C GLY A 128 -4.59 -4.72 -14.97
N LEU A 129 -3.69 -5.51 -14.39
CA LEU A 129 -2.40 -5.83 -14.98
C LEU A 129 -2.37 -7.21 -15.67
N HIS A 130 -3.53 -7.77 -16.07
CA HIS A 130 -3.62 -9.14 -16.63
C HIS A 130 -2.98 -9.33 -18.01
N ALA A 131 -2.83 -8.26 -18.78
CA ALA A 131 -2.22 -8.31 -20.11
C ALA A 131 -1.04 -7.33 -20.19
N PRO A 132 0.03 -7.52 -19.41
CA PRO A 132 1.09 -6.51 -19.27
C PRO A 132 1.84 -6.24 -20.58
N PHE A 133 1.97 -7.24 -21.44
CA PHE A 133 2.60 -7.09 -22.76
C PHE A 133 1.72 -6.35 -23.78
N ALA A 134 0.40 -6.29 -23.55
CA ALA A 134 -0.51 -5.50 -24.37
C ALA A 134 -0.58 -4.04 -23.90
N GLU A 135 0.00 -3.74 -22.73
CA GLU A 135 -0.11 -2.47 -22.00
C GLU A 135 -1.56 -2.07 -21.71
N GLU A 136 -1.88 -1.93 -20.43
CA GLU A 136 -3.24 -1.95 -19.91
C GLU A 136 -4.13 -0.76 -20.32
N LEU A 137 -3.56 0.32 -20.86
CA LEU A 137 -4.27 1.55 -21.23
C LEU A 137 -3.91 2.06 -22.64
N ARG A 138 -3.40 1.20 -23.53
CA ARG A 138 -3.26 1.52 -24.96
C ARG A 138 -4.59 1.59 -25.71
N ASP A 139 -5.68 1.16 -25.09
CA ASP A 139 -7.05 1.37 -25.56
C ASP A 139 -7.82 2.05 -24.43
N ILE A 140 -8.18 3.32 -24.64
CA ILE A 140 -8.86 4.12 -23.63
C ILE A 140 -10.24 3.57 -23.24
N ARG A 141 -10.84 2.69 -24.06
CA ARG A 141 -12.10 2.01 -23.74
C ARG A 141 -11.96 1.09 -22.53
N TYR A 142 -10.74 0.70 -22.15
CA TYR A 142 -10.47 -0.08 -20.94
C TYR A 142 -10.53 0.78 -19.68
N ALA A 143 -10.32 2.10 -19.76
CA ALA A 143 -10.47 3.00 -18.63
C ALA A 143 -11.96 3.30 -18.38
N ARG A 144 -12.50 2.78 -17.27
CA ARG A 144 -13.95 2.74 -17.02
C ARG A 144 -14.30 3.29 -15.63
N PRO A 145 -14.39 4.62 -15.48
CA PRO A 145 -14.50 5.26 -14.17
C PRO A 145 -15.70 4.81 -13.35
N LYS A 146 -16.88 4.77 -13.97
CA LYS A 146 -18.14 4.40 -13.31
C LYS A 146 -18.12 2.96 -12.82
N GLU A 147 -17.68 2.04 -13.68
CA GLU A 147 -17.61 0.61 -13.32
C GLU A 147 -16.57 0.36 -12.22
N THR A 148 -15.41 1.02 -12.30
CA THR A 148 -14.40 0.97 -11.23
C THR A 148 -14.95 1.50 -9.91
N ALA A 149 -15.62 2.66 -9.91
CA ALA A 149 -16.25 3.23 -8.72
C ALA A 149 -17.31 2.29 -8.11
N VAL A 150 -18.17 1.69 -8.93
CA VAL A 150 -19.19 0.73 -8.46
C VAL A 150 -18.58 -0.49 -7.77
N VAL A 151 -17.46 -1.03 -8.28
CA VAL A 151 -16.80 -2.17 -7.62
C VAL A 151 -16.13 -1.74 -6.33
N ILE A 152 -15.50 -0.56 -6.27
CA ILE A 152 -14.94 -0.02 -5.03
C ILE A 152 -16.04 0.15 -3.97
N ASP A 153 -17.19 0.75 -4.33
CA ASP A 153 -18.30 0.96 -3.40
C ASP A 153 -18.87 -0.34 -2.82
N LYS A 154 -18.84 -1.42 -3.59
CA LYS A 154 -19.26 -2.76 -3.13
C LYS A 154 -18.23 -3.46 -2.24
N ASN A 155 -17.02 -2.93 -2.12
CA ASN A 155 -15.90 -3.57 -1.42
C ASN A 155 -15.17 -2.59 -0.49
N ARG A 156 -15.89 -1.64 0.11
CA ARG A 156 -15.33 -0.57 0.98
C ARG A 156 -14.58 -1.09 2.21
N ASP A 157 -14.77 -2.36 2.57
CA ASP A 157 -14.06 -3.02 3.66
C ASP A 157 -12.58 -3.30 3.35
N ILE A 158 -12.21 -3.36 2.06
CA ILE A 158 -10.86 -3.69 1.59
C ILE A 158 -10.33 -2.78 0.47
N ALA A 159 -11.21 -2.15 -0.31
CA ALA A 159 -10.84 -1.26 -1.41
C ALA A 159 -10.52 0.14 -0.88
N VAL A 160 -9.27 0.57 -1.06
CA VAL A 160 -8.73 1.80 -0.46
C VAL A 160 -8.47 2.92 -1.47
N GLY A 161 -8.69 2.69 -2.76
CA GLY A 161 -8.62 3.75 -3.75
C GLY A 161 -8.54 3.26 -5.20
N VAL A 162 -8.17 4.18 -6.08
CA VAL A 162 -7.96 3.90 -7.51
C VAL A 162 -6.48 3.87 -7.82
N LYS A 163 -6.05 3.01 -8.75
CA LYS A 163 -4.68 2.93 -9.26
C LYS A 163 -4.63 3.28 -10.74
N ILE A 164 -3.56 3.97 -11.13
CA ILE A 164 -3.11 4.08 -12.52
C ILE A 164 -1.58 3.97 -12.62
N ARG A 165 -1.08 3.44 -13.74
CA ARG A 165 0.33 3.57 -14.14
C ARG A 165 0.42 4.58 -15.29
N GLN A 166 1.22 5.63 -15.11
CA GLN A 166 1.50 6.67 -16.09
C GLN A 166 2.87 6.44 -16.72
N GLY A 167 2.96 6.64 -18.03
CA GLY A 167 4.14 6.33 -18.85
C GLY A 167 3.75 5.62 -20.14
N SER A 168 4.68 4.84 -20.70
CA SER A 168 4.47 4.14 -21.99
C SER A 168 3.21 3.28 -22.03
N MET A 169 2.82 2.67 -20.89
CA MET A 169 1.65 1.80 -20.78
C MET A 169 0.30 2.49 -21.02
N THR A 170 0.28 3.83 -21.03
CA THR A 170 -0.91 4.63 -21.40
C THR A 170 -0.97 4.98 -22.89
N GLY A 171 0.01 4.55 -23.69
CA GLY A 171 0.09 4.87 -25.10
C GLY A 171 0.00 6.39 -25.34
N ASN A 172 -0.94 6.79 -26.21
CA ASN A 172 -1.19 8.20 -26.53
C ASN A 172 -2.18 8.87 -25.58
N TYR A 173 -2.74 8.15 -24.61
CA TYR A 173 -3.82 8.65 -23.78
C TYR A 173 -3.34 9.32 -22.49
N GLY A 174 -2.17 8.96 -21.96
CA GLY A 174 -1.51 9.63 -20.82
C GLY A 174 -2.45 10.33 -19.83
N ILE A 175 -2.58 11.65 -19.98
CA ILE A 175 -3.40 12.52 -19.14
C ILE A 175 -4.91 12.28 -19.27
N GLU A 176 -5.43 11.94 -20.43
CA GLU A 176 -6.84 11.53 -20.58
C GLU A 176 -7.15 10.30 -19.70
N ALA A 177 -6.25 9.31 -19.66
CA ALA A 177 -6.39 8.15 -18.80
C ALA A 177 -6.29 8.52 -17.31
N LEU A 178 -5.43 9.49 -16.96
CA LEU A 178 -5.36 10.05 -15.61
C LEU A 178 -6.67 10.72 -15.19
N ASP A 179 -7.24 11.54 -16.06
CA ASP A 179 -8.49 12.25 -15.80
C ASP A 179 -9.64 11.27 -15.54
N LYS A 180 -9.67 10.14 -16.26
CA LYS A 180 -10.59 9.02 -15.98
C LYS A 180 -10.34 8.36 -14.62
N ALA A 181 -9.09 8.15 -14.24
CA ALA A 181 -8.77 7.59 -12.92
C ALA A 181 -9.18 8.53 -11.77
N LEU A 182 -8.97 9.85 -11.96
CA LEU A 182 -9.43 10.88 -11.04
C LEU A 182 -10.96 10.96 -10.97
N GLU A 183 -11.65 10.84 -12.11
CA GLU A 183 -13.12 10.76 -12.14
C GLU A 183 -13.61 9.62 -11.24
N ALA A 184 -13.02 8.42 -11.36
CA ALA A 184 -13.37 7.29 -10.51
C ALA A 184 -13.08 7.57 -9.03
N ALA A 185 -11.89 8.08 -8.71
CA ALA A 185 -11.46 8.38 -7.35
C ALA A 185 -12.33 9.45 -6.67
N ASN A 186 -12.78 10.45 -7.45
CA ASN A 186 -13.73 11.47 -7.00
C ASN A 186 -15.11 10.88 -6.70
N GLN A 187 -15.63 9.99 -7.55
CA GLN A 187 -16.95 9.36 -7.35
C GLN A 187 -17.03 8.60 -6.03
N VAL A 188 -15.94 7.95 -5.62
CA VAL A 188 -15.88 7.17 -4.37
C VAL A 188 -15.28 7.94 -3.19
N ASN A 189 -14.85 9.19 -3.39
CA ASN A 189 -14.14 9.98 -2.38
C ASN A 189 -12.97 9.21 -1.72
N LEU A 190 -12.11 8.58 -2.55
CA LEU A 190 -10.92 7.89 -2.10
C LEU A 190 -9.66 8.41 -2.83
N PRO A 191 -8.46 8.13 -2.30
CA PRO A 191 -7.21 8.47 -2.94
C PRO A 191 -7.01 7.81 -4.31
N LEU A 192 -6.23 8.49 -5.15
CA LEU A 192 -5.64 7.96 -6.37
C LEU A 192 -4.14 7.67 -6.12
N MET A 193 -3.70 6.46 -6.44
CA MET A 193 -2.29 6.12 -6.51
C MET A 193 -1.80 6.14 -7.97
N VAL A 194 -0.82 6.97 -8.26
CA VAL A 194 -0.22 7.15 -9.59
C VAL A 194 1.22 6.65 -9.58
N HIS A 195 1.47 5.62 -10.38
CA HIS A 195 2.83 5.21 -10.73
C HIS A 195 3.36 6.15 -11.82
N ILE A 196 4.58 6.64 -11.66
CA ILE A 196 5.29 7.43 -12.69
C ILE A 196 6.44 6.62 -13.28
N SER A 197 6.57 6.65 -14.61
CA SER A 197 7.66 6.00 -15.35
C SER A 197 7.99 6.77 -16.63
N LYS A 198 8.90 6.24 -17.44
CA LYS A 198 9.27 6.81 -18.74
C LYS A 198 8.02 7.12 -19.60
N GLY A 199 7.92 8.37 -20.06
CA GLY A 199 6.80 8.90 -20.83
C GLY A 199 5.73 9.60 -19.98
N ALA A 200 5.84 9.60 -18.65
CA ALA A 200 4.89 10.27 -17.79
C ALA A 200 5.12 11.80 -17.79
N ASN A 201 4.06 12.57 -18.01
CA ASN A 201 4.12 14.03 -17.90
C ASN A 201 3.96 14.46 -16.44
N VAL A 202 5.03 14.34 -15.64
CA VAL A 202 5.02 14.63 -14.19
C VAL A 202 4.45 16.02 -13.86
N PRO A 203 4.82 17.12 -14.54
CA PRO A 203 4.18 18.42 -14.29
C PRO A 203 2.67 18.42 -14.50
N ALA A 204 2.16 17.75 -15.54
CA ALA A 204 0.73 17.68 -15.80
C ALA A 204 -0.02 16.75 -14.83
N ILE A 205 0.64 15.69 -14.36
CA ILE A 205 0.14 14.81 -13.29
C ILE A 205 0.00 15.62 -12.00
N MET A 206 1.07 16.29 -11.55
CA MET A 206 1.09 17.05 -10.30
C MET A 206 0.02 18.13 -10.23
N LYS A 207 -0.32 18.78 -11.35
CA LYS A 207 -1.40 19.78 -11.42
C LYS A 207 -2.81 19.23 -11.10
N ARG A 208 -2.99 17.92 -11.13
CA ARG A 208 -4.28 17.25 -10.92
C ARG A 208 -4.38 16.49 -9.62
N MET A 209 -3.24 16.20 -9.01
CA MET A 209 -3.18 15.48 -7.75
C MET A 209 -3.84 16.30 -6.64
N ARG A 210 -4.50 15.60 -5.72
CA ARG A 210 -5.20 16.19 -4.56
C ARG A 210 -4.45 15.84 -3.27
N PRO A 211 -4.70 16.55 -2.16
CA PRO A 211 -4.24 16.12 -0.84
C PRO A 211 -4.69 14.67 -0.56
N GLY A 212 -3.77 13.84 -0.08
CA GLY A 212 -4.00 12.41 0.19
C GLY A 212 -3.80 11.48 -1.01
N ASP A 213 -3.72 12.00 -2.24
CA ASP A 213 -3.33 11.16 -3.37
C ASP A 213 -1.84 10.79 -3.30
N ILE A 214 -1.46 9.69 -3.96
CA ILE A 214 -0.16 9.03 -3.79
C ILE A 214 0.60 9.02 -5.12
N ILE A 215 1.83 9.51 -5.13
CA ILE A 215 2.81 9.28 -6.19
C ILE A 215 3.73 8.15 -5.73
N THR A 216 3.68 7.01 -6.40
CA THR A 216 4.59 5.88 -6.15
C THR A 216 5.74 5.87 -7.14
N HIS A 217 6.83 5.18 -6.79
CA HIS A 217 8.09 5.15 -7.54
C HIS A 217 8.73 6.53 -7.58
N CYS A 218 8.56 7.32 -6.52
CA CYS A 218 9.03 8.69 -6.51
C CYS A 218 10.56 8.76 -6.70
N PHE A 219 11.30 7.73 -6.29
CA PHE A 219 12.76 7.66 -6.46
C PHE A 219 13.20 6.83 -7.66
N GLN A 220 12.33 6.65 -8.66
CA GLN A 220 12.71 6.00 -9.91
C GLN A 220 13.74 6.86 -10.67
N GLY A 221 14.88 6.24 -11.02
CA GLY A 221 15.98 6.90 -11.74
C GLY A 221 15.95 6.70 -13.26
N ARG A 222 14.78 6.40 -13.84
CA ARG A 222 14.61 5.99 -15.23
C ARG A 222 13.52 6.80 -15.94
N GLY A 223 13.94 7.81 -16.69
CA GLY A 223 13.03 8.63 -17.50
C GLY A 223 12.39 9.76 -16.69
N ASP A 224 11.10 9.98 -16.88
CA ASP A 224 10.38 11.14 -16.33
C ASP A 224 10.00 10.92 -14.86
N GLY A 225 10.77 11.53 -13.96
CA GLY A 225 10.67 11.37 -12.51
C GLY A 225 10.56 12.69 -11.75
N ILE A 226 10.92 12.67 -10.47
CA ILE A 226 10.80 13.84 -9.58
C ILE A 226 11.97 14.82 -9.69
N ILE A 227 13.05 14.45 -10.38
CA ILE A 227 14.27 15.23 -10.52
C ILE A 227 14.32 15.92 -11.88
N ASN A 228 14.70 17.19 -11.88
CA ASN A 228 15.08 17.89 -13.09
C ASN A 228 16.47 17.42 -13.55
N GLN A 229 16.52 16.74 -14.69
CA GLN A 229 17.76 16.15 -15.22
C GLN A 229 18.84 17.18 -15.57
N SER A 230 18.46 18.42 -15.88
CA SER A 230 19.42 19.48 -16.22
C SER A 230 20.07 20.13 -15.00
N THR A 231 19.38 20.16 -13.86
CA THR A 231 19.87 20.82 -12.63
C THR A 231 20.22 19.86 -11.51
N GLY A 232 19.77 18.60 -11.58
CA GLY A 232 19.88 17.62 -10.49
C GLY A 232 18.99 17.92 -9.29
N LEU A 233 18.13 18.95 -9.36
CA LEU A 233 17.27 19.36 -8.25
C LEU A 233 15.88 18.73 -8.36
N VAL A 234 15.25 18.52 -7.21
CA VAL A 234 13.82 18.14 -7.13
C VAL A 234 12.98 19.21 -7.81
N LEU A 235 12.03 18.76 -8.63
CA LEU A 235 11.11 19.64 -9.34
C LEU A 235 10.28 20.49 -8.34
N PRO A 236 10.11 21.82 -8.55
CA PRO A 236 9.40 22.68 -7.61
C PRO A 236 7.97 22.22 -7.30
N GLN A 237 7.25 21.69 -8.30
CA GLN A 237 5.90 21.16 -8.10
C GLN A 237 5.84 19.92 -7.19
N ILE A 238 6.93 19.15 -7.06
CA ILE A 238 7.00 18.00 -6.16
C ILE A 238 7.10 18.48 -4.71
N ILE A 239 7.94 19.49 -4.47
CA ILE A 239 8.07 20.12 -3.15
C ILE A 239 6.76 20.80 -2.75
N ALA A 240 6.14 21.55 -3.66
CA ALA A 240 4.85 22.19 -3.41
C ALA A 240 3.76 21.15 -3.11
N GLY A 241 3.64 20.11 -3.96
CA GLY A 241 2.67 19.05 -3.78
C GLY A 241 2.80 18.30 -2.44
N ARG A 242 4.05 18.04 -2.00
CA ARG A 242 4.29 17.45 -0.68
C ARG A 242 3.79 18.33 0.46
N LYS A 243 3.98 19.65 0.37
CA LYS A 243 3.46 20.62 1.35
C LYS A 243 1.93 20.69 1.35
N GLU A 244 1.31 20.47 0.19
CA GLU A 244 -0.14 20.42 0.01
C GLU A 244 -0.77 19.07 0.40
N GLY A 245 0.04 18.10 0.86
CA GLY A 245 -0.45 16.83 1.39
C GLY A 245 -0.49 15.68 0.38
N ILE A 246 0.17 15.80 -0.78
CA ILE A 246 0.40 14.66 -1.67
C ILE A 246 1.42 13.72 -1.01
N VAL A 247 1.11 12.43 -1.01
CA VAL A 247 1.94 11.38 -0.43
C VAL A 247 2.93 10.88 -1.48
N PHE A 248 4.20 10.78 -1.11
CA PHE A 248 5.24 10.21 -1.96
C PHE A 248 5.67 8.85 -1.42
N ASP A 249 5.29 7.82 -2.14
CA ASP A 249 5.61 6.42 -1.86
C ASP A 249 6.86 5.99 -2.64
N VAL A 250 7.71 5.21 -1.98
CA VAL A 250 8.95 4.72 -2.58
C VAL A 250 8.64 3.71 -3.67
N GLY A 251 7.81 2.70 -3.39
CA GLY A 251 7.50 1.60 -4.30
C GLY A 251 8.74 1.02 -4.99
N HIS A 252 9.70 0.46 -4.26
CA HIS A 252 11.04 0.14 -4.80
C HIS A 252 10.97 -0.65 -6.13
N GLY A 253 10.24 -1.75 -6.17
CA GLY A 253 10.05 -2.61 -7.36
C GLY A 253 11.36 -3.11 -8.00
N CYS A 254 11.25 -3.84 -9.11
CA CYS A 254 12.42 -4.40 -9.82
C CYS A 254 13.26 -3.33 -10.57
N GLY A 255 12.82 -2.07 -10.62
CA GLY A 255 13.53 -1.03 -11.37
C GLY A 255 13.07 0.40 -11.11
N SER A 256 12.40 0.64 -9.99
CA SER A 256 11.71 1.89 -9.69
C SER A 256 12.35 2.65 -8.52
N PHE A 257 13.63 2.36 -8.26
CA PHE A 257 14.43 2.99 -7.21
C PHE A 257 15.87 3.21 -7.70
N SER A 258 16.44 4.35 -7.33
CA SER A 258 17.84 4.69 -7.57
C SER A 258 18.43 5.39 -6.35
N TRP A 259 19.55 4.86 -5.86
CA TRP A 259 20.32 5.48 -4.78
C TRP A 259 20.82 6.89 -5.12
N GLU A 260 21.06 7.16 -6.40
CA GLU A 260 21.48 8.50 -6.84
C GLU A 260 20.37 9.53 -6.66
N ILE A 261 19.11 9.11 -6.84
CA ILE A 261 17.95 9.99 -6.69
C ILE A 261 17.62 10.25 -5.21
N THR A 262 17.99 9.33 -4.32
CA THR A 262 17.74 9.46 -2.87
C THR A 262 18.77 10.30 -2.11
N ARG A 263 19.86 10.71 -2.77
CA ARG A 263 20.97 11.45 -2.15
C ARG A 263 20.66 12.94 -2.00
#